data_AF-A0A2L2Z9J2-F1
#
_entry.id   AF-A0A2L2Z9J2-F1
#
_cell.length_a   1.000
_cell.length_b   1.000
_cell.length_c   1.000
_cell.angle_alpha   90.00
_cell.angle_beta   90.00
_cell.angle_gamma   90.00
#
_symmetry.space_group_name_H-M   'P 1'
#
loop_
_entity.id
_entity.type
_entity.pdbx_description
1 polymer ?
#
loop_
_entity_poly.entity_id
_entity_poly.type
_entity_poly.pdbx_seq_one_letter_code
_entity_poly.pdbx_strand_id
1 'polypeptide(L)' 'DVDALGKKEVCMKELGCFAITDDFKSLLQRPVNVLPHDRATINARSLLYTRKNAKDSHVLVASDKDSFTESNMNKENPT' A
#
# COMPACT_ATOMS: atom_id res chain seq x y z
N ASP A 1 -4.31 -17.40 -0.92
CA ASP A 1 -5.18 -17.07 -2.05
C ASP A 1 -4.81 -17.97 -3.22
N VAL A 2 -5.64 -18.97 -3.52
CA VAL A 2 -5.40 -19.93 -4.62
C VAL A 2 -5.66 -19.28 -5.99
N ASP A 3 -6.30 -18.12 -6.02
CA ASP A 3 -6.71 -17.42 -7.25
C ASP A 3 -5.56 -16.63 -7.90
N ALA A 4 -4.42 -16.50 -7.22
CA ALA A 4 -3.19 -15.93 -7.77
C ALA A 4 -2.32 -16.97 -8.49
N LEU A 5 -2.58 -18.27 -8.29
CA LEU A 5 -1.77 -19.34 -8.87
C LEU A 5 -2.10 -19.48 -10.37
N GLY A 6 -1.19 -19.01 -11.22
CA GLY A 6 -1.35 -19.05 -12.69
C GLY A 6 -1.76 -17.72 -13.33
N LYS A 7 -2.08 -16.68 -12.54
CA LYS A 7 -2.22 -15.32 -13.06
C LYS A 7 -0.83 -14.74 -13.36
N LYS A 8 -0.69 -14.11 -14.52
CA LYS A 8 0.56 -13.46 -14.94
C LYS A 8 0.69 -12.03 -14.40
N GLU A 9 -0.44 -11.41 -14.07
CA GLU A 9 -0.55 -10.03 -13.63
C GLU A 9 -1.77 -9.85 -12.71
N VAL A 10 -1.68 -8.92 -11.76
CA VAL A 10 -2.82 -8.42 -10.95
C VAL A 10 -2.83 -6.90 -10.96
N CYS A 11 -4.00 -6.31 -11.21
CA CYS A 11 -4.18 -4.85 -11.22
C CYS A 11 -5.01 -4.38 -10.03
N MET A 12 -4.52 -3.35 -9.33
CA MET A 12 -5.10 -2.82 -8.11
C MET A 12 -5.34 -1.32 -8.24
N LYS A 13 -6.52 -0.91 -8.75
CA LYS A 13 -6.97 0.49 -8.88
C LYS A 13 -5.83 1.52 -8.96
N GLU A 14 -5.58 2.28 -7.89
CA GLU A 14 -4.61 3.39 -7.84
C GLU A 14 -3.12 2.95 -7.82
N LEU A 15 -2.83 1.66 -7.59
CA LEU A 15 -1.46 1.12 -7.57
C LEU A 15 -1.01 0.58 -8.93
N GLY A 16 -1.89 0.54 -9.93
CA GLY A 16 -1.59 -0.04 -11.24
C GLY A 16 -1.50 -1.56 -11.19
N CYS A 17 -0.70 -2.13 -12.09
CA CYS A 17 -0.58 -3.58 -12.28
C CYS A 17 0.77 -4.10 -11.83
N PHE A 18 0.76 -5.30 -11.25
CA PHE A 18 1.94 -6.04 -10.83
C PHE A 18 2.02 -7.32 -11.65
N ALA A 19 3.15 -7.51 -12.33
CA ALA A 19 3.48 -8.72 -13.06
C ALA A 19 4.82 -9.28 -12.54
N ILE A 20 4.98 -10.60 -12.61
CA ILE A 20 6.25 -11.25 -12.25
C ILE A 20 7.18 -11.20 -13.47
N THR A 21 7.86 -10.06 -13.65
CA THR A 21 8.94 -9.90 -14.64
C THR A 21 10.22 -10.55 -14.12
N ASP A 22 11.25 -10.64 -14.97
CA ASP A 22 12.51 -11.29 -14.60
C ASP A 22 13.23 -10.56 -13.45
N ASP A 23 13.04 -9.25 -13.29
CA ASP A 23 13.52 -8.46 -12.15
C ASP A 23 12.93 -8.94 -10.81
N PHE A 24 11.74 -9.57 -10.86
CA PHE A 24 11.07 -10.12 -9.69
C PHE A 24 11.33 -11.61 -9.48
N LYS A 25 12.17 -12.25 -10.30
CA LYS A 25 12.50 -13.67 -10.21
C LYS A 25 13.93 -13.86 -9.74
N SER A 26 14.13 -14.83 -8.86
CA SER A 26 15.48 -15.29 -8.51
C SER A 26 15.40 -16.71 -7.97
N LEU A 27 16.04 -17.68 -8.63
CA LEU A 27 16.01 -19.07 -8.17
C LEU A 27 16.59 -19.23 -6.76
N LEU A 28 17.57 -18.40 -6.40
CA LEU A 28 18.22 -18.45 -5.09
C LEU A 28 17.51 -17.59 -4.03
N GLN A 29 17.10 -16.37 -4.37
CA GLN A 29 16.58 -15.42 -3.38
C GLN A 29 15.04 -15.35 -3.34
N ARG A 30 14.37 -15.73 -4.43
CA ARG A 30 12.92 -15.65 -4.62
C ARG A 30 12.40 -16.91 -5.36
N PRO A 31 12.55 -18.11 -4.77
CA PRO A 31 12.32 -19.38 -5.44
C PRO A 31 10.84 -19.62 -5.79
N VAL A 32 9.92 -18.89 -5.16
CA VAL A 32 8.48 -19.00 -5.40
C VAL A 32 7.98 -17.73 -6.08
N ASN A 33 7.44 -17.89 -7.27
CA ASN A 33 6.84 -16.81 -8.04
C ASN A 33 5.38 -16.61 -7.60
N VAL A 34 5.14 -15.58 -6.79
CA VAL A 34 3.80 -15.21 -6.33
C VAL A 34 3.52 -13.74 -6.64
N LEU A 35 2.27 -13.46 -7.01
CA LEU A 35 1.79 -12.09 -7.12
C LEU A 35 1.47 -11.54 -5.71
N PRO A 36 1.50 -10.21 -5.53
CA PRO A 36 1.10 -9.60 -4.26
C PRO A 36 -0.37 -9.86 -3.96
N HIS A 37 -0.70 -9.95 -2.68
CA HIS A 37 -2.08 -9.98 -2.20
C HIS A 37 -2.82 -8.68 -2.55
N ASP A 38 -4.15 -8.75 -2.71
CA ASP A 38 -4.96 -7.56 -2.98
C ASP A 38 -4.95 -6.55 -1.81
N ARG A 39 -5.37 -5.31 -2.10
CA ARG A 39 -5.35 -4.20 -1.14
C ARG A 39 -6.23 -4.43 0.09
N ALA A 40 -7.35 -5.14 -0.06
CA ALA A 40 -8.26 -5.43 1.05
C ALA A 40 -7.67 -6.52 1.96
N THR A 41 -6.97 -7.50 1.39
CA THR A 41 -6.26 -8.54 2.13
C THR A 41 -5.08 -7.95 2.92
N ILE A 42 -4.28 -7.07 2.32
CA ILE A 42 -3.15 -6.42 3.03
C ILE A 42 -3.67 -5.37 4.02
N ASN A 43 -4.72 -4.63 3.66
CA ASN A 43 -5.35 -3.57 4.45
C ASN A 43 -4.36 -2.55 5.05
N ALA A 44 -3.42 -2.08 4.22
CA ALA A 44 -2.44 -1.08 4.64
C ALA A 44 -3.13 0.25 5.01
N ARG A 45 -2.77 0.81 6.18
CA ARG A 45 -3.35 2.05 6.71
C ARG A 45 -2.24 3.05 7.04
N SER A 46 -2.41 4.30 6.60
CA SER A 46 -1.54 5.40 6.96
C SER A 46 -2.10 6.13 8.18
N LEU A 47 -1.54 5.87 9.35
CA LEU A 47 -1.99 6.45 10.62
C LEU A 47 -1.15 7.69 10.95
N LEU A 48 -1.75 8.87 10.85
CA LEU A 48 -1.10 10.15 11.14
C LEU A 48 -1.19 10.50 12.63
N TYR A 49 -0.02 10.66 13.23
CA TYR A 49 0.15 11.27 14.55
C TYR A 49 0.92 12.57 14.39
N THR A 50 0.51 13.59 15.15
CA THR A 50 1.22 14.87 15.20
C THR A 50 1.35 15.32 16.64
N ARG A 51 2.12 16.40 16.88
CA ARG A 51 2.16 17.04 18.20
C ARG A 51 0.78 17.49 18.70
N LYS A 52 -0.19 17.76 17.80
CA LYS A 52 -1.56 18.15 18.16
C LYS A 52 -2.46 16.95 18.50
N ASN A 53 -2.16 15.77 17.97
CA ASN A 53 -2.91 14.52 18.20
C ASN A 53 -1.94 13.36 18.42
N ALA A 54 -1.19 13.42 19.52
CA ALA A 54 -0.10 12.47 19.79
C ALA A 54 -0.60 11.08 20.22
N LYS A 55 -1.84 10.99 20.73
CA LYS A 55 -2.42 9.74 21.27
C LYS A 55 -3.44 9.10 20.33
N ASP A 56 -4.07 9.91 19.48
CA ASP A 56 -5.15 9.46 18.59
C ASP A 56 -4.75 9.70 17.14
N SER A 57 -4.70 8.62 16.35
CA SER A 57 -4.36 8.71 14.93
C SER A 57 -5.51 9.31 14.12
N HIS A 58 -5.16 10.10 13.10
CA HIS A 58 -6.04 10.34 11.97
C HIS A 58 -5.68 9.39 10.82
N VAL A 59 -6.66 8.78 10.13
CA VAL A 59 -6.36 7.85 9.02
C VAL A 59 -6.26 8.65 7.73
N LEU A 60 -5.11 8.58 7.06
CA LEU A 60 -4.91 9.17 5.74
C LEU A 60 -5.23 8.15 4.65
N VAL A 61 -5.99 8.58 3.64
CA VAL A 61 -6.36 7.79 2.48
C VAL A 61 -5.92 8.55 1.23
N ALA A 62 -4.95 8.00 0.49
CA ALA A 62 -4.29 8.70 -0.62
C ALA A 62 -5.25 9.22 -1.70
N SER A 63 -6.36 8.51 -1.94
CA SER A 63 -7.39 8.91 -2.92
C SER A 63 -8.49 9.80 -2.35
N ASP A 64 -8.46 10.08 -1.05
CA ASP A 64 -9.40 10.96 -0.38
C ASP A 64 -8.65 12.21 0.12
N LYS A 65 -8.84 13.30 -0.60
CA LYS A 65 -8.22 14.59 -0.28
C LYS A 65 -8.67 15.12 1.08
N ASP A 66 -9.91 14.83 1.47
CA ASP A 66 -10.48 15.37 2.70
C ASP A 66 -9.80 14.75 3.92
N SER A 67 -9.39 13.48 3.83
CA SER A 67 -8.56 12.81 4.85
C SER A 67 -7.25 13.55 5.17
N PHE A 68 -6.71 14.34 4.24
CA PHE A 68 -5.54 15.18 4.51
C PHE A 68 -5.94 16.54 5.09
N THR A 69 -6.94 17.21 4.53
CA THR A 69 -7.33 18.56 4.93
C THR A 69 -8.04 18.61 6.29
N GLU A 70 -8.70 17.53 6.69
CA GLU A 70 -9.34 17.39 8.01
C GLU A 70 -8.38 16.92 9.10
N SER A 71 -7.18 16.49 8.71
CA SER A 71 -6.16 16.03 9.63
C SER A 71 -5.33 17.18 10.22
N ASN A 72 -4.45 16.86 11.18
CA ASN A 72 -3.47 17.80 11.71
C ASN A 72 -2.17 17.88 10.87
N MET A 73 -2.16 17.33 9.65
CA MET A 73 -0.99 17.37 8.77
C MET A 73 -0.61 18.82 8.45
N ASN A 74 0.68 19.10 8.49
CA ASN A 74 1.21 20.43 8.18
C ASN A 74 2.37 20.29 7.20
N LYS A 75 2.19 20.82 6.00
CA LYS A 75 3.17 20.81 4.90
C LYS A 75 4.51 21.48 5.23
N GLU A 76 4.55 22.34 6.24
CA GLU A 76 5.78 23.02 6.68
C GLU A 76 6.64 22.14 7.60
N ASN A 77 6.09 21.03 8.12
CA ASN A 77 6.87 20.06 8.90
C ASN A 77 7.37 18.93 7.97
N PRO A 78 8.58 18.38 8.23
CA PRO A 78 9.01 17.12 7.61
C PRO A 78 8.01 15.98 7.92
N THR A 79 7.80 15.10 6.94
CA THR A 79 6.96 13.90 7.03
C THR A 79 7.81 12.65 6.87
#